data_AF-A0A947CG14-F1
#
_entry.id   AF-A0A947CG14-F1
#
_cell.length_a   1.000
_cell.length_b   1.000
_cell.length_c   1.000
_cell.angle_alpha   90.00
_cell.angle_beta   90.00
_cell.angle_gamma   90.00
#
_symmetry.space_group_name_H-M   'P 1'
#
loop_
_entity.id
_entity.type
_entity.pdbx_description
1 polymer ?
#
loop_
_entity_poly.entity_id
_entity_poly.type
_entity_poly.pdbx_seq_one_letter_code
_entity_poly.pdbx_strand_id
1 'polypeptide(L)'
;MKSFWNLVSFLAVVNMLALIGFGGWLWQSGRLDRGRLLAIKELLAPTLAEAEVRAEADAEAMRQAEAETLRGWEATNPPMASETQLRSIALVQNQETQAARRLADQSEQLFAQLEERARVLKEQEEAFASRQAAWEDARAEAQNQRVQEQFQKTVKLYESIPSKQAKQLLTTLVDGGGMDQAVAYVNAMNTRAAAKVIRELKSDEESKLATELLEMIRTYDPMVSAPETASDANAPDTNAQPAASGT
;
A
#
# COMPACT_ATOMS: atom_id res chain seq x y z
N MET A 1 37.78 16.56 -11.45
CA MET A 1 38.00 17.23 -10.15
C MET A 1 36.90 18.24 -9.79
N LYS A 2 36.54 19.20 -10.67
CA LYS A 2 35.48 20.19 -10.39
C LYS A 2 34.10 19.56 -10.07
N SER A 3 33.72 18.50 -10.77
CA SER A 3 32.43 17.83 -10.55
C SER A 3 32.32 17.14 -9.18
N PHE A 4 33.42 16.66 -8.61
CA PHE A 4 33.43 16.03 -7.28
C PHE A 4 33.20 17.08 -6.19
N TRP A 5 33.86 18.24 -6.30
CA TRP A 5 33.70 19.34 -5.34
C TRP A 5 32.28 19.89 -5.33
N ASN A 6 31.66 20.05 -6.51
CA ASN A 6 30.28 20.50 -6.63
C ASN A 6 29.29 19.50 -6.00
N LEU A 7 29.54 18.19 -6.13
CA LEU A 7 28.70 17.15 -5.52
C LEU A 7 28.74 17.23 -3.99
N VAL A 8 29.93 17.37 -3.40
CA VAL A 8 30.10 17.49 -1.94
C VAL A 8 29.46 18.78 -1.42
N SER A 9 29.65 19.91 -2.10
CA SER A 9 29.00 21.17 -1.73
C SER A 9 27.48 21.08 -1.83
N PHE A 10 26.94 20.45 -2.88
CA PHE A 10 25.50 20.25 -3.01
C PHE A 10 24.93 19.38 -1.87
N LEU A 11 25.60 18.26 -1.54
CA LEU A 11 25.17 17.38 -0.45
C LEU A 11 25.20 18.08 0.91
N ALA A 12 26.21 18.91 1.18
CA ALA A 12 26.29 19.70 2.41
C ALA A 12 25.14 20.71 2.52
N VAL A 13 24.80 21.39 1.42
CA VAL A 13 23.68 22.36 1.39
C VAL A 13 22.35 21.65 1.62
N VAL A 14 22.12 20.49 1.01
CA VAL A 14 20.88 19.71 1.23
C VAL A 14 20.76 19.26 2.68
N ASN A 15 21.84 18.77 3.30
CA ASN A 15 21.82 18.38 4.72
C ASN A 15 21.58 19.58 5.65
N MET A 16 22.18 20.74 5.35
CA MET A 16 21.94 21.95 6.12
C MET A 16 20.48 22.41 6.03
N LEU A 17 19.89 22.37 4.82
CA LEU A 17 18.48 22.66 4.61
C LEU A 17 17.58 21.67 5.34
N ALA A 18 17.92 20.38 5.31
CA ALA A 18 17.18 19.35 6.03
C ALA A 18 17.21 19.60 7.56
N LEU A 19 18.36 19.97 8.12
CA LEU A 19 18.48 20.30 9.54
C LEU A 19 17.68 21.55 9.94
N ILE A 20 17.70 22.59 9.10
CA ILE A 20 16.91 23.81 9.34
C ILE A 20 15.41 23.50 9.23
N GLY A 21 15.01 22.75 8.20
CA GLY A 21 13.61 22.34 8.02
C GLY A 21 13.12 21.47 9.17
N PHE A 22 13.94 20.52 9.62
CA PHE A 22 13.63 19.67 10.78
C PHE A 22 13.53 20.47 12.07
N GLY A 23 14.45 21.41 12.31
CA GLY A 23 14.39 22.32 13.46
C GLY A 23 13.14 23.21 13.44
N GLY A 24 12.79 23.75 12.27
CA GLY A 24 11.57 24.53 12.08
C GLY A 24 10.30 23.70 12.33
N TRP A 25 10.24 22.48 11.81
CA TRP A 25 9.12 21.56 12.05
C TRP A 25 8.98 21.18 13.53
N LEU A 26 10.09 20.94 14.23
CA LEU A 26 10.08 20.66 15.67
C LEU A 26 9.61 21.86 16.50
N TRP A 27 9.97 23.08 16.09
CA TRP A 27 9.48 24.29 16.75
C TRP A 27 7.98 24.53 16.48
N GLN A 28 7.53 24.37 15.23
CA GLN A 28 6.13 24.56 14.85
C GLN A 28 5.20 23.50 15.45
N SER A 29 5.65 22.26 15.57
CA SER A 29 4.87 21.16 16.18
C SER A 29 4.81 21.24 17.72
N GLY A 30 5.42 22.26 18.33
CA GLY A 30 5.50 22.40 19.79
C GLY A 30 6.33 21.32 20.48
N ARG A 31 7.05 20.49 19.71
CA ARG A 31 7.90 19.41 20.24
C ARG A 31 9.19 19.96 20.86
N LEU A 32 9.64 21.12 20.38
CA LEU A 32 10.80 21.85 20.88
C LEU A 32 10.34 23.07 21.68
N ASP A 33 9.95 22.82 22.93
CA ASP A 33 9.59 23.88 23.86
C ASP A 33 10.83 24.46 24.57
N ARG A 34 10.77 25.75 24.90
CA ARG A 34 11.86 26.45 25.59
C ARG A 34 12.14 25.84 26.97
N GLY A 35 11.12 25.29 27.64
CA GLY A 35 11.27 24.54 28.88
C GLY A 35 12.05 23.24 28.70
N ARG A 36 11.84 22.53 27.58
CA ARG A 36 12.59 21.29 27.28
C ARG A 36 14.06 21.56 26.97
N LEU A 37 14.37 22.64 26.25
CA LEU A 37 15.75 23.04 26.00
C LEU A 37 16.48 23.41 27.29
N LEU A 38 15.80 24.08 28.22
CA LEU A 38 16.35 24.36 29.55
C LEU A 38 16.56 23.09 30.35
N ALA A 39 15.61 22.15 30.34
CA ALA A 39 15.75 20.85 31.02
C ALA A 39 16.90 20.02 30.44
N ILE A 40 17.09 19.99 29.12
CA ILE A 40 18.22 19.33 28.47
C ILE A 40 19.53 20.02 28.87
N LYS A 41 19.57 21.36 28.83
CA LYS A 41 20.75 22.11 29.30
C LYS A 41 21.07 21.79 30.75
N GLU A 42 20.07 21.67 31.61
CA GLU A 42 20.22 21.34 33.03
C GLU A 42 20.67 19.88 33.23
N LEU A 43 20.22 18.96 32.37
CA LEU A 43 20.66 17.56 32.37
C LEU A 43 22.10 17.38 31.88
N LEU A 44 22.56 18.24 30.95
CA LEU A 44 23.93 18.24 30.44
C LEU A 44 24.88 19.22 31.16
N ALA A 45 24.35 20.10 32.03
CA ALA A 45 25.13 21.04 32.82
C ALA A 45 26.03 20.39 33.89
N PRO A 46 25.66 19.30 34.59
CA PRO A 46 26.54 18.72 35.58
C PRO A 46 27.78 18.15 34.88
N THR A 47 28.95 18.59 35.35
CA THR A 47 30.22 18.02 34.88
C THR A 47 30.32 16.58 35.39
N LEU A 48 31.00 15.69 34.65
CA LEU A 48 31.16 14.28 35.02
C LEU A 48 31.67 14.10 36.47
N ALA A 49 32.50 15.04 36.94
CA ALA A 49 33.00 15.07 38.32
C ALA A 49 31.89 15.35 39.37
N GLU A 50 30.92 16.22 39.08
CA GLU A 50 29.79 16.48 39.98
C GLU A 50 28.75 15.34 39.96
N ALA A 51 28.63 14.66 38.82
CA ALA A 51 27.76 13.50 38.66
C ALA A 51 28.28 12.27 39.44
N GLU A 52 29.60 12.02 39.43
CA GLU A 52 30.22 10.95 40.21
C GLU A 52 30.06 11.19 41.72
N VAL A 53 30.31 12.41 42.21
CA VAL A 53 30.16 12.73 43.64
C VAL A 53 28.70 12.61 44.11
N ARG A 54 27.71 12.98 43.28
CA ARG A 54 26.30 12.75 43.60
C ARG A 54 25.92 11.28 43.55
N ALA A 55 26.40 10.53 42.56
CA ALA A 55 26.13 9.09 42.46
C ALA A 55 26.72 8.32 43.66
N GLU A 56 27.91 8.71 44.13
CA GLU A 56 28.51 8.15 45.35
C GLU A 56 27.70 8.52 46.59
N ALA A 57 27.30 9.79 46.75
CA ALA A 57 26.47 10.24 47.86
C ALA A 57 25.08 9.56 47.87
N ASP A 58 24.45 9.38 46.71
CA ASP A 58 23.18 8.67 46.56
C ASP A 58 23.34 7.18 46.84
N ALA A 59 24.44 6.56 46.40
CA ALA A 59 24.74 5.15 46.69
C ALA A 59 25.05 4.92 48.18
N GLU A 60 25.66 5.89 48.87
CA GLU A 60 25.85 5.85 50.32
C GLU A 60 24.54 6.07 51.06
N ALA A 61 23.70 7.00 50.62
CA ALA A 61 22.37 7.22 51.17
C ALA A 61 21.47 5.98 50.99
N MET A 62 21.52 5.32 49.83
CA MET A 62 20.80 4.06 49.59
C MET A 62 21.33 2.94 50.50
N ARG A 63 22.65 2.81 50.66
CA ARG A 63 23.24 1.83 51.59
C ARG A 63 22.85 2.08 53.04
N GLN A 64 22.77 3.34 53.46
CA GLN A 64 22.33 3.71 54.81
C GLN A 64 20.83 3.43 55.00
N ALA A 65 19.99 3.80 54.02
CA ALA A 65 18.56 3.49 54.05
C ALA A 65 18.29 1.97 54.05
N GLU A 66 19.08 1.19 53.30
CA GLU A 66 18.99 -0.28 53.32
C GLU A 66 19.44 -0.84 54.67
N ALA A 67 20.53 -0.32 55.25
CA ALA A 67 20.97 -0.74 56.58
C ALA A 67 19.95 -0.41 57.68
N GLU A 68 19.30 0.75 57.60
CA GLU A 68 18.24 1.16 58.54
C GLU A 68 16.97 0.32 58.36
N THR A 69 16.59 -0.01 57.12
CA THR A 69 15.44 -0.89 56.87
C THR A 69 15.71 -2.32 57.34
N LEU A 70 16.92 -2.84 57.15
CA LEU A 70 17.34 -4.15 57.68
C LEU A 70 17.31 -4.17 59.22
N ARG A 71 17.86 -3.15 59.89
CA ARG A 71 17.81 -3.03 61.35
C ARG A 71 16.38 -2.91 61.88
N GLY A 72 15.53 -2.14 61.20
CA GLY A 72 14.11 -2.01 61.54
C GLY A 72 13.36 -3.33 61.34
N TRP A 73 13.69 -4.07 60.28
CA TRP A 73 13.11 -5.39 59.99
C TRP A 73 13.52 -6.44 61.03
N GLU A 74 14.80 -6.48 61.42
CA GLU A 74 15.31 -7.35 62.49
C GLU A 74 14.67 -7.02 63.85
N ALA A 75 14.45 -5.74 64.15
CA ALA A 75 13.81 -5.32 65.40
C ALA A 75 12.31 -5.66 65.46
N THR A 76 11.63 -5.69 64.30
CA THR A 76 10.18 -5.88 64.23
C THR A 76 9.77 -7.35 64.01
N ASN A 77 10.70 -8.20 63.54
CA ASN A 77 10.45 -9.62 63.31
C ASN A 77 11.18 -10.49 64.33
N PRO A 78 10.60 -10.75 65.52
CA PRO A 78 11.17 -11.72 66.45
C PRO A 78 11.30 -13.08 65.76
N PRO A 79 12.32 -13.89 66.09
CA PRO A 79 12.52 -15.21 65.50
C PRO A 79 11.28 -16.07 65.76
N MET A 80 10.47 -16.26 64.72
CA MET A 80 9.26 -17.06 64.82
C MET A 80 9.62 -18.50 65.20
N ALA A 81 8.79 -19.13 66.04
CA ALA A 81 8.90 -20.55 66.32
C ALA A 81 8.89 -21.36 65.01
N SER A 82 9.72 -22.40 64.92
CA SER A 82 9.95 -23.20 63.70
C SER A 82 8.66 -23.73 63.06
N GLU A 83 7.65 -24.05 63.87
CA GLU A 83 6.34 -24.49 63.38
C GLU A 83 5.59 -23.40 62.60
N THR A 84 5.65 -22.14 63.07
CA THR A 84 5.02 -21.00 62.40
C THR A 84 5.68 -20.71 61.06
N GLN A 85 7.01 -20.84 60.98
CA GLN A 85 7.77 -20.66 59.73
C GLN A 85 7.38 -21.69 58.66
N LEU A 86 7.22 -22.97 59.05
CA LEU A 86 6.79 -24.01 58.12
C LEU A 86 5.38 -23.75 57.57
N ARG A 87 4.45 -23.28 58.41
CA ARG A 87 3.10 -22.90 57.96
C ARG A 87 3.11 -21.70 57.02
N SER A 88 3.93 -20.68 57.30
CA SER A 88 4.03 -19.52 56.39
C SER A 88 4.62 -19.91 55.04
N ILE A 89 5.63 -20.78 55.02
CA ILE A 89 6.22 -21.27 53.76
C ILE A 89 5.17 -22.05 52.94
N ALA A 90 4.44 -22.97 53.58
CA ALA A 90 3.38 -23.72 52.90
C ALA A 90 2.28 -22.80 52.33
N LEU A 91 1.91 -21.75 53.07
CA LEU A 91 0.94 -20.76 52.60
C LEU A 91 1.46 -20.01 51.37
N VAL A 92 2.71 -19.53 51.40
CA VAL A 92 3.34 -18.83 50.28
C VAL A 92 3.42 -19.73 49.05
N GLN A 93 3.87 -20.98 49.20
CA GLN A 93 3.92 -21.95 48.09
C GLN A 93 2.54 -22.21 47.47
N ASN A 94 1.50 -22.30 48.29
CA ASN A 94 0.13 -22.45 47.81
C ASN A 94 -0.33 -21.19 47.04
N GLN A 95 0.00 -20.00 47.52
CA GLN A 95 -0.31 -18.73 46.83
C GLN A 95 0.42 -18.61 45.50
N GLU A 96 1.71 -18.95 45.46
CA GLU A 96 2.51 -18.96 44.23
C GLU A 96 1.94 -19.95 43.20
N THR A 97 1.57 -21.16 43.64
CA THR A 97 0.97 -22.16 42.76
C THR A 97 -0.36 -21.66 42.17
N GLN A 98 -1.19 -20.98 42.97
CA GLN A 98 -2.44 -20.38 42.49
C GLN A 98 -2.21 -19.19 41.57
N ALA A 99 -1.19 -18.36 41.83
CA ALA A 99 -0.81 -17.27 40.95
C ALA A 99 -0.31 -17.79 39.60
N ALA A 100 0.55 -18.81 39.61
CA ALA A 100 1.06 -19.45 38.40
C ALA A 100 -0.07 -20.05 37.54
N ARG A 101 -1.04 -20.73 38.17
CA ARG A 101 -2.23 -21.24 37.47
C ARG A 101 -3.05 -20.13 36.83
N ARG A 102 -3.38 -19.06 37.57
CA ARG A 102 -4.12 -17.92 37.03
C ARG A 102 -3.41 -17.28 35.84
N LEU A 103 -2.09 -17.16 35.89
CA LEU A 103 -1.30 -16.62 34.79
C LEU A 103 -1.31 -17.56 33.57
N ALA A 104 -1.23 -18.87 33.78
CA ALA A 104 -1.35 -19.86 32.71
C ALA A 104 -2.75 -19.81 32.06
N ASP A 105 -3.81 -19.74 32.86
CA ASP A 105 -5.18 -19.63 32.34
C ASP A 105 -5.39 -18.33 31.55
N GLN A 106 -4.81 -17.22 32.02
CA GLN A 106 -4.86 -15.94 31.31
C GLN A 106 -4.07 -15.97 29.99
N SER A 107 -2.90 -16.61 29.97
CA SER A 107 -2.11 -16.71 28.74
C SER A 107 -2.83 -17.57 27.71
N GLU A 108 -3.40 -18.70 28.11
CA GLU A 108 -4.22 -19.56 27.25
C GLU A 108 -5.42 -18.80 26.66
N GLN A 109 -6.13 -18.04 27.50
CA GLN A 109 -7.25 -17.20 27.03
C GLN A 109 -6.81 -16.13 26.03
N LEU A 110 -5.66 -15.49 26.25
CA LEU A 110 -5.12 -14.49 25.31
C LEU A 110 -4.70 -15.14 23.99
N PHE A 111 -4.07 -16.31 24.02
CA PHE A 111 -3.72 -17.05 22.80
C PHE A 111 -4.97 -17.46 22.02
N ALA A 112 -5.99 -17.99 22.68
CA ALA A 112 -7.27 -18.32 22.06
C ALA A 112 -7.93 -17.09 21.42
N GLN A 113 -7.90 -15.93 22.09
CA GLN A 113 -8.42 -14.68 21.53
C GLN A 113 -7.60 -14.19 20.32
N LEU A 114 -6.28 -14.34 20.33
CA LEU A 114 -5.42 -13.97 19.21
C LEU A 114 -5.67 -14.87 18.00
N GLU A 115 -5.82 -16.19 18.22
CA GLU A 115 -6.10 -17.15 17.16
C GLU A 115 -7.47 -16.89 16.52
N GLU A 116 -8.49 -16.61 17.33
CA GLU A 116 -9.82 -16.22 16.84
C GLU A 116 -9.75 -14.94 15.99
N ARG A 117 -9.04 -13.91 16.46
CA ARG A 117 -8.85 -12.66 15.71
C ARG A 117 -8.11 -12.89 14.40
N ALA A 118 -7.08 -13.74 14.42
CA ALA A 118 -6.34 -14.10 13.22
C ALA A 118 -7.24 -14.81 12.19
N ARG A 119 -8.11 -15.72 12.65
CA ARG A 119 -9.09 -16.39 11.78
C ARG A 119 -10.06 -15.39 11.16
N VAL A 120 -10.65 -14.50 11.97
CA VAL A 120 -11.59 -13.48 11.49
C VAL A 120 -10.92 -12.53 10.48
N LEU A 121 -9.68 -12.11 10.73
CA LEU A 121 -8.93 -11.27 9.77
C LEU A 121 -8.72 -12.00 8.44
N LYS A 122 -8.31 -13.27 8.49
CA LYS A 122 -8.13 -14.08 7.28
C LYS A 122 -9.43 -14.22 6.49
N GLU A 123 -10.55 -14.49 7.16
CA GLU A 123 -11.87 -14.54 6.51
C GLU A 123 -12.25 -13.19 5.87
N GLN A 124 -11.94 -12.08 6.52
CA GLN A 124 -12.18 -10.74 5.97
C GLN A 124 -11.30 -10.44 4.75
N GLU A 125 -10.02 -10.86 4.78
CA GLU A 125 -9.09 -10.72 3.65
C GLU A 125 -9.57 -11.52 2.44
N GLU A 126 -9.97 -12.79 2.63
CA GLU A 126 -10.54 -13.63 1.57
C GLU A 126 -11.86 -13.06 1.02
N ALA A 127 -12.73 -12.54 1.89
CA ALA A 127 -13.97 -11.86 1.48
C ALA A 127 -13.69 -10.55 0.74
N PHE A 128 -12.63 -9.82 1.10
CA PHE A 128 -12.24 -8.60 0.39
C PHE A 128 -11.66 -8.92 -0.99
N ALA A 129 -10.74 -9.89 -1.08
CA ALA A 129 -10.13 -10.33 -2.34
C ALA A 129 -11.19 -10.82 -3.34
N SER A 130 -12.15 -11.62 -2.89
CA SER A 130 -13.24 -12.10 -3.75
C SER A 130 -14.16 -10.97 -4.24
N ARG A 131 -14.49 -9.99 -3.38
CA ARG A 131 -15.24 -8.80 -3.81
C ARG A 131 -14.47 -7.95 -4.81
N GLN A 132 -13.16 -7.80 -4.63
CA GLN A 132 -12.31 -7.06 -5.55
C GLN A 132 -12.29 -7.73 -6.93
N ALA A 133 -12.06 -9.04 -6.99
CA ALA A 133 -12.10 -9.80 -8.24
C ALA A 133 -13.48 -9.65 -8.94
N ALA A 134 -14.58 -9.84 -8.21
CA ALA A 134 -15.92 -9.69 -8.77
C ALA A 134 -16.21 -8.26 -9.28
N TRP A 135 -15.66 -7.24 -8.63
CA TRP A 135 -15.80 -5.86 -9.06
C TRP A 135 -14.97 -5.56 -10.32
N GLU A 136 -13.75 -6.08 -10.40
CA GLU A 136 -12.89 -5.97 -11.59
C GLU A 136 -13.54 -6.66 -12.79
N ASP A 137 -14.09 -7.87 -12.61
CA ASP A 137 -14.83 -8.61 -13.63
C ASP A 137 -16.06 -7.82 -14.11
N ALA A 138 -16.88 -7.31 -13.18
CA ALA A 138 -18.06 -6.51 -13.52
C ALA A 138 -17.69 -5.21 -14.27
N ARG A 139 -16.55 -4.60 -13.92
CA ARG A 139 -16.04 -3.40 -14.60
C ARG A 139 -15.57 -3.72 -16.02
N ALA A 140 -14.85 -4.82 -16.20
CA ALA A 140 -14.42 -5.30 -17.51
C ALA A 140 -15.63 -5.63 -18.40
N GLU A 141 -16.63 -6.32 -17.86
CA GLU A 141 -17.87 -6.62 -18.59
C GLU A 141 -18.62 -5.34 -19.00
N ALA A 142 -18.79 -4.38 -18.07
CA ALA A 142 -19.44 -3.11 -18.38
C ALA A 142 -18.69 -2.30 -19.44
N GLN A 143 -17.35 -2.35 -19.43
CA GLN A 143 -16.54 -1.71 -20.46
C GLN A 143 -16.73 -2.39 -21.82
N ASN A 144 -16.69 -3.73 -21.86
CA ASN A 144 -16.93 -4.50 -23.08
C ASN A 144 -18.32 -4.25 -23.67
N GLN A 145 -19.35 -4.18 -22.83
CA GLN A 145 -20.71 -3.83 -23.27
C GLN A 145 -20.76 -2.42 -23.88
N ARG A 146 -20.14 -1.43 -23.23
CA ARG A 146 -20.08 -0.05 -23.75
C ARG A 146 -19.35 0.03 -25.10
N VAL A 147 -18.21 -0.64 -25.22
CA VAL A 147 -17.44 -0.71 -26.48
C VAL A 147 -18.28 -1.37 -27.56
N GLN A 148 -18.96 -2.48 -27.25
CA GLN A 148 -19.83 -3.19 -28.19
C GLN A 148 -21.03 -2.33 -28.62
N GLU A 149 -21.68 -1.62 -27.70
CA GLU A 149 -22.77 -0.69 -28.03
C GLU A 149 -22.32 0.47 -28.91
N GLN A 150 -21.17 1.08 -28.59
CA GLN A 150 -20.59 2.16 -29.39
C GLN A 150 -20.21 1.66 -30.78
N PHE A 151 -19.58 0.49 -30.86
CA PHE A 151 -19.25 -0.18 -32.11
C PHE A 151 -20.51 -0.43 -32.96
N GLN A 152 -21.57 -1.00 -32.38
CA GLN A 152 -22.84 -1.22 -33.09
C GLN A 152 -23.49 0.09 -33.55
N LYS A 153 -23.41 1.17 -32.76
CA LYS A 153 -23.90 2.50 -33.17
C LYS A 153 -23.12 3.04 -34.35
N THR A 154 -21.79 2.90 -34.35
CA THR A 154 -20.93 3.28 -35.46
C THR A 154 -21.23 2.46 -36.71
N VAL A 155 -21.36 1.13 -36.60
CA VAL A 155 -21.75 0.26 -37.72
C VAL A 155 -23.09 0.68 -38.31
N LYS A 156 -24.12 0.91 -37.49
CA LYS A 156 -25.43 1.41 -37.94
C LYS A 156 -25.32 2.77 -38.64
N LEU A 157 -24.45 3.66 -38.16
CA LEU A 157 -24.18 4.94 -38.80
C LEU A 157 -23.59 4.74 -40.21
N TYR A 158 -22.57 3.88 -40.35
CA TYR A 158 -21.98 3.52 -41.64
C TYR A 158 -22.99 2.87 -42.61
N GLU A 159 -23.92 2.06 -42.12
CA GLU A 159 -24.99 1.47 -42.94
C GLU A 159 -26.03 2.50 -43.40
N SER A 160 -26.23 3.56 -42.61
CA SER A 160 -27.24 4.59 -42.89
C SER A 160 -26.78 5.61 -43.93
N ILE A 161 -25.47 5.80 -44.11
CA ILE A 161 -24.91 6.75 -45.08
C ILE A 161 -24.80 6.12 -46.49
N PRO A 162 -24.84 6.94 -47.56
CA PRO A 162 -24.65 6.45 -48.93
C PRO A 162 -23.30 5.73 -49.12
N SER A 163 -23.30 4.66 -49.93
CA SER A 163 -22.12 3.80 -50.16
C SER A 163 -20.88 4.56 -50.61
N LYS A 164 -21.04 5.62 -51.41
CA LYS A 164 -19.94 6.48 -51.87
C LYS A 164 -19.27 7.25 -50.73
N GLN A 165 -20.04 7.70 -49.74
CA GLN A 165 -19.51 8.40 -48.56
C GLN A 165 -18.90 7.41 -47.56
N ALA A 166 -19.55 6.26 -47.34
CA ALA A 166 -19.00 5.18 -46.51
C ALA A 166 -17.63 4.72 -47.02
N LYS A 167 -17.47 4.61 -48.35
CA LYS A 167 -16.18 4.34 -49.00
C LYS A 167 -15.12 5.37 -48.60
N GLN A 168 -15.42 6.66 -48.75
CA GLN A 168 -14.46 7.73 -48.43
C GLN A 168 -14.02 7.67 -46.96
N LEU A 169 -14.98 7.48 -46.04
CA LEU A 169 -14.68 7.34 -44.61
C LEU A 169 -13.80 6.13 -44.31
N LEU A 170 -14.08 4.97 -44.93
CA LEU A 170 -13.26 3.77 -44.78
C LEU A 170 -11.86 3.97 -45.35
N THR A 171 -11.72 4.58 -46.53
CA THR A 171 -10.39 4.87 -47.10
C THR A 171 -9.60 5.79 -46.17
N THR A 172 -10.21 6.88 -45.66
CA THR A 172 -9.55 7.75 -44.68
C THR A 172 -9.15 7.01 -43.40
N LEU A 173 -9.97 6.07 -42.94
CA LEU A 173 -9.65 5.25 -41.76
C LEU A 173 -8.44 4.33 -42.03
N VAL A 174 -8.38 3.71 -43.20
CA VAL A 174 -7.25 2.86 -43.62
C VAL A 174 -5.97 3.68 -43.83
N ASP A 175 -6.08 4.85 -44.46
CA ASP A 175 -4.95 5.78 -44.66
C ASP A 175 -4.36 6.24 -43.32
N GLY A 176 -5.19 6.31 -42.26
CA GLY A 176 -4.78 6.58 -40.89
C GLY A 176 -4.20 5.38 -40.13
N GLY A 177 -4.00 4.23 -40.78
CA GLY A 177 -3.51 2.99 -40.18
C GLY A 177 -4.59 2.14 -39.50
N GLY A 178 -5.87 2.50 -39.61
CA GLY A 178 -7.00 1.80 -39.00
C GLY A 178 -7.53 0.61 -39.82
N MET A 179 -6.65 -0.17 -40.46
CA MET A 179 -7.05 -1.26 -41.35
C MET A 179 -7.88 -2.34 -40.63
N ASP A 180 -7.47 -2.74 -39.42
CA ASP A 180 -8.19 -3.73 -38.61
C ASP A 180 -9.59 -3.24 -38.21
N GLN A 181 -9.73 -1.95 -37.92
CA GLN A 181 -11.03 -1.34 -37.59
C GLN A 181 -11.93 -1.29 -38.82
N ALA A 182 -11.38 -0.97 -39.99
CA ALA A 182 -12.13 -1.00 -41.25
C ALA A 182 -12.65 -2.42 -41.54
N VAL A 183 -11.81 -3.45 -41.37
CA VAL A 183 -12.21 -4.86 -41.47
C VAL A 183 -13.32 -5.20 -40.48
N ALA A 184 -13.16 -4.84 -39.20
CA ALA A 184 -14.15 -5.10 -38.17
C ALA A 184 -15.51 -4.44 -38.49
N TYR A 185 -15.50 -3.17 -38.89
CA TYR A 185 -16.73 -2.47 -39.28
C TYR A 185 -17.38 -3.10 -40.50
N VAL A 186 -16.63 -3.39 -41.57
CA VAL A 186 -17.18 -3.98 -42.79
C VAL A 186 -17.73 -5.39 -42.55
N ASN A 187 -17.08 -6.19 -41.70
CA ASN A 187 -17.54 -7.51 -41.32
C ASN A 187 -18.82 -7.48 -40.46
N ALA A 188 -18.93 -6.49 -39.56
CA ALA A 188 -20.10 -6.31 -38.70
C ALA A 188 -21.31 -5.68 -39.40
N MET A 189 -21.11 -5.04 -40.56
CA MET A 189 -22.20 -4.52 -41.39
C MET A 189 -23.03 -5.66 -42.00
N ASN A 190 -24.29 -5.35 -42.32
CA ASN A 190 -25.12 -6.19 -43.15
C ASN A 190 -24.42 -6.47 -44.48
N THR A 191 -24.39 -7.74 -44.89
CA THR A 191 -23.76 -8.23 -46.13
C THR A 191 -24.13 -7.41 -47.36
N ARG A 192 -25.38 -6.93 -47.46
CA ARG A 192 -25.82 -6.08 -48.59
C ARG A 192 -25.21 -4.68 -48.54
N ALA A 193 -25.07 -4.08 -47.36
CA ALA A 193 -24.45 -2.77 -47.20
C ALA A 193 -22.94 -2.86 -47.48
N ALA A 194 -22.26 -3.82 -46.86
CA ALA A 194 -20.85 -4.12 -47.09
C ALA A 194 -20.56 -4.33 -48.59
N ALA A 195 -21.34 -5.16 -49.28
CA ALA A 195 -21.15 -5.41 -50.72
C ALA A 195 -21.36 -4.15 -51.59
N LYS A 196 -22.24 -3.22 -51.19
CA LYS A 196 -22.39 -1.94 -51.90
C LYS A 196 -21.18 -1.05 -51.70
N VAL A 197 -20.65 -0.96 -50.48
CA VAL A 197 -19.47 -0.14 -50.18
C VAL A 197 -18.23 -0.68 -50.90
N ILE A 198 -18.00 -2.00 -50.86
CA ILE A 198 -16.91 -2.66 -51.58
C ILE A 198 -17.02 -2.41 -53.09
N ARG A 199 -18.24 -2.41 -53.66
CA ARG A 199 -18.44 -2.13 -55.10
C ARG A 199 -18.10 -0.69 -55.49
N GLU A 200 -18.11 0.27 -54.56
CA GLU A 200 -17.72 1.66 -54.85
C GLU A 200 -16.19 1.87 -54.87
N LEU A 201 -15.41 0.90 -54.37
CA LEU A 201 -13.94 0.85 -54.48
C LEU A 201 -13.58 0.45 -55.91
N LYS A 202 -13.39 1.43 -56.80
CA LYS A 202 -13.23 1.22 -58.25
C LYS A 202 -11.90 1.70 -58.80
N SER A 203 -11.15 2.53 -58.08
CA SER A 203 -9.80 2.89 -58.53
C SER A 203 -8.87 1.68 -58.44
N ASP A 204 -7.76 1.69 -59.19
CA ASP A 204 -6.81 0.58 -59.18
C ASP A 204 -6.17 0.36 -57.79
N GLU A 205 -5.95 1.44 -57.04
CA GLU A 205 -5.47 1.40 -55.66
C GLU A 205 -6.55 0.91 -54.69
N GLU A 206 -7.78 1.39 -54.85
CA GLU A 206 -8.94 0.96 -54.05
C GLU A 206 -9.29 -0.52 -54.29
N SER A 207 -9.04 -1.04 -55.49
CA SER A 207 -9.31 -2.44 -55.84
C SER A 207 -8.35 -3.40 -55.12
N LYS A 208 -7.10 -2.99 -54.91
CA LYS A 208 -6.13 -3.74 -54.08
C LYS A 208 -6.59 -3.75 -52.63
N LEU A 209 -6.97 -2.58 -52.10
CA LEU A 209 -7.51 -2.43 -50.75
C LEU A 209 -8.77 -3.28 -50.55
N ALA A 210 -9.68 -3.32 -51.52
CA ALA A 210 -10.88 -4.16 -51.47
C ALA A 210 -10.52 -5.67 -51.39
N THR A 211 -9.52 -6.10 -52.15
CA THR A 211 -9.05 -7.49 -52.11
C THR A 211 -8.43 -7.83 -50.76
N GLU A 212 -7.59 -6.93 -50.25
CA GLU A 212 -6.95 -7.08 -48.94
C GLU A 212 -7.97 -7.11 -47.78
N LEU A 213 -8.97 -6.22 -47.81
CA LEU A 213 -10.08 -6.26 -46.85
C LEU A 213 -10.82 -7.60 -46.91
N LEU A 214 -11.10 -8.14 -48.10
CA LEU A 214 -11.78 -9.43 -48.25
C LEU A 214 -10.94 -10.61 -47.76
N GLU A 215 -9.62 -10.59 -48.02
CA GLU A 215 -8.70 -11.59 -47.48
C GLU A 215 -8.65 -11.53 -45.96
N MET A 216 -8.55 -10.31 -45.39
CA MET A 216 -8.55 -10.14 -43.94
C MET A 216 -9.88 -10.55 -43.31
N ILE A 217 -11.04 -10.18 -43.88
CA ILE A 217 -12.34 -10.63 -43.40
C ILE A 217 -12.43 -12.16 -43.42
N ARG A 218 -11.85 -12.83 -44.43
CA ARG A 218 -11.82 -14.29 -44.50
C ARG A 218 -10.97 -14.91 -43.39
N THR A 219 -9.89 -14.25 -42.97
CA THR A 219 -9.02 -14.71 -41.88
C THR A 219 -9.41 -14.15 -40.50
N TYR A 220 -10.35 -13.20 -40.45
CA TYR A 220 -10.69 -12.46 -39.24
C TYR A 220 -11.44 -13.36 -38.26
N ASP A 221 -10.80 -13.63 -37.12
CA ASP A 221 -11.45 -14.25 -35.97
C ASP A 221 -11.99 -13.13 -35.04
N PRO A 222 -13.32 -13.00 -34.89
CA PRO A 222 -13.92 -11.94 -34.07
C PRO A 222 -13.54 -12.00 -32.59
N MET A 223 -12.91 -13.07 -32.09
CA MET A 223 -12.45 -13.17 -30.70
C MET A 223 -11.11 -12.51 -30.41
N VAL A 224 -10.27 -12.21 -31.42
CA VAL A 224 -8.88 -11.77 -31.19
C VAL A 224 -8.70 -10.25 -31.37
N SER A 225 -9.59 -9.58 -32.10
CA SER A 225 -9.38 -8.20 -32.53
C SER A 225 -10.30 -7.17 -31.87
N ALA A 226 -10.68 -7.39 -30.60
CA ALA A 226 -11.21 -6.29 -29.80
C ALA A 226 -10.11 -5.20 -29.77
N PRO A 227 -10.40 -3.98 -30.23
CA PRO A 227 -9.35 -2.98 -30.36
C PRO A 227 -8.80 -2.68 -28.96
N GLU A 228 -7.52 -3.02 -28.74
CA GLU A 228 -6.70 -2.52 -27.63
C GLU A 228 -6.52 -1.01 -27.81
N THR A 229 -7.61 -0.25 -27.73
CA THR A 229 -7.53 1.21 -27.68
C THR A 229 -7.03 1.60 -26.29
N ALA A 230 -5.72 1.70 -26.17
CA ALA A 230 -5.03 2.72 -25.38
C ALA A 230 -5.43 2.84 -23.89
N SER A 231 -5.74 1.73 -23.21
CA SER A 231 -6.03 1.75 -21.77
C SER A 231 -4.77 1.64 -20.89
N ASP A 232 -3.57 1.53 -21.47
CA ASP A 232 -2.30 1.36 -20.73
C ASP A 232 -1.49 2.64 -20.52
N ALA A 233 -1.94 3.80 -20.99
CA ALA A 233 -1.18 5.05 -20.85
C ALA A 233 -1.48 5.85 -19.57
N ASN A 234 -2.31 5.34 -18.64
CA ASN A 234 -2.70 6.11 -17.45
C ASN A 234 -2.82 5.26 -16.19
N ALA A 235 -1.87 4.35 -15.96
CA ALA A 235 -1.62 3.84 -14.63
C ALA A 235 -0.99 4.98 -13.81
N PRO A 236 -1.65 5.53 -12.77
CA PRO A 236 -0.97 6.42 -11.85
C PRO A 236 0.11 5.60 -11.14
N ASP A 237 1.35 6.07 -11.23
CA ASP A 237 2.49 5.69 -10.38
C ASP A 237 2.04 5.71 -8.92
N THR A 238 1.48 4.60 -8.45
CA THR A 238 1.10 4.41 -7.06
C THR A 238 2.32 3.85 -6.37
N ASN A 239 3.38 4.68 -6.34
CA ASN A 239 4.54 4.48 -5.48
C ASN A 239 4.11 4.80 -4.04
N ALA A 240 3.22 3.97 -3.49
CA ALA A 240 2.81 4.00 -2.10
C ALA A 240 3.86 3.28 -1.27
N GLN A 241 4.81 4.10 -0.84
CA GLN A 241 5.75 3.91 0.25
C GLN A 241 5.21 2.99 1.36
N PRO A 242 5.90 1.88 1.70
CA PRO A 242 5.53 1.08 2.85
C PRO A 242 5.86 1.86 4.12
N ALA A 243 4.83 2.26 4.86
CA ALA A 243 4.96 2.73 6.22
C ALA A 243 5.51 1.57 7.08
N ALA A 244 6.79 1.66 7.45
CA ALA A 244 7.39 0.81 8.44
C ALA A 244 6.73 1.09 9.80
N SER A 245 5.86 0.20 10.22
CA SER A 245 5.46 -0.01 11.61
C SER A 245 6.62 -0.67 12.35
N GLY A 246 7.49 0.18 12.92
CA GLY A 246 8.45 -0.22 13.96
C GLY A 246 7.83 0.01 15.33
N THR A 247 7.51 -1.10 15.99
CA THR A 247 7.24 -1.28 17.43
C THR A 247 8.30 -0.67 18.33
#